data_AF-A0A5B1B757-F1
#
_entry.id   AF-A0A5B1B757-F1
#
_cell.length_a   1.000
_cell.length_b   1.000
_cell.length_c   1.000
_cell.angle_alpha   90.00
_cell.angle_beta   90.00
_cell.angle_gamma   90.00
#
_symmetry.space_group_name_H-M   'P 1'
#
loop_
_entity.id
_entity.type
_entity.pdbx_description
1 polymer ?
#
loop_
_entity_poly.entity_id
_entity_poly.type
_entity_poly.pdbx_seq_one_letter_code
_entity_poly.pdbx_strand_id
1 'polypeptide(L)'
;MGPTTAGQVERLAANLLKLARARVGMSQRDLAEAAHVAQSTIARIESGARQPSLPVLARILAAIDLEMRITLEAYDSHDDVLDAEHARLSADQRASRRAAQDLFAQELRGSVAGV
;
A
#
# COMPACT_ATOMS: atom_id res chain seq x y z
N MET A 1 -7.22 12.07 12.18
CA MET A 1 -7.16 11.23 10.96
C MET A 1 -7.98 11.92 9.89
N GLY A 2 -7.34 12.78 9.08
CA GLY A 2 -8.01 13.26 7.89
C GLY A 2 -8.04 12.18 6.80
N PRO A 3 -8.57 12.52 5.62
CA PRO A 3 -8.88 11.56 4.56
C PRO A 3 -7.63 10.86 4.01
N THR A 4 -6.46 11.49 4.13
CA THR A 4 -5.19 10.93 3.64
C THR A 4 -4.74 9.77 4.54
N THR A 5 -4.67 10.00 5.85
CA THR A 5 -4.27 8.97 6.82
C THR A 5 -5.27 7.82 6.88
N ALA A 6 -6.58 8.11 6.77
CA ALA A 6 -7.61 7.08 6.69
C ALA A 6 -7.41 6.14 5.48
N GLY A 7 -7.18 6.71 4.29
CA GLY A 7 -6.94 5.92 3.08
C GLY A 7 -5.59 5.19 3.07
N GLN A 8 -4.61 5.64 3.85
CA GLN A 8 -3.36 4.89 4.06
C GLN A 8 -3.59 3.67 4.95
N VAL A 9 -4.31 3.83 6.07
CA VAL A 9 -4.64 2.74 6.99
C VAL A 9 -5.47 1.66 6.28
N GLU A 10 -6.48 2.04 5.51
CA GLU A 10 -7.31 1.10 4.74
C GLU A 10 -6.53 0.33 3.67
N ARG A 11 -5.38 0.83 3.21
CA ARG A 11 -4.56 0.16 2.18
C ARG A 11 -3.26 -0.43 2.74
N LEU A 12 -3.07 -0.39 4.05
CA LEU A 12 -1.82 -0.82 4.68
C LEU A 12 -1.46 -2.26 4.31
N ALA A 13 -2.37 -3.21 4.53
CA ALA A 13 -2.13 -4.61 4.21
C ALA A 13 -1.93 -4.83 2.71
N ALA A 14 -2.70 -4.14 1.86
CA ALA A 14 -2.60 -4.22 0.41
C ALA A 14 -1.22 -3.78 -0.09
N ASN A 15 -0.72 -2.66 0.43
CA ASN A 15 0.57 -2.09 0.06
C ASN A 15 1.73 -2.95 0.57
N LEU A 16 1.67 -3.41 1.82
CA LEU A 16 2.68 -4.31 2.38
C LEU A 16 2.78 -5.61 1.58
N LEU A 17 1.65 -6.20 1.20
CA LEU A 17 1.65 -7.46 0.46
C LEU A 17 2.21 -7.30 -0.96
N LYS A 18 1.83 -6.23 -1.66
CA LYS A 18 2.40 -5.89 -2.99
C LYS A 18 3.91 -5.68 -2.90
N LEU A 19 4.37 -4.95 -1.88
CA LEU A 19 5.78 -4.68 -1.66
C LEU A 19 6.55 -5.98 -1.38
N ALA A 20 6.05 -6.82 -0.47
CA ALA A 20 6.64 -8.10 -0.13
C ALA A 20 6.79 -8.97 -1.39
N ARG A 21 5.72 -9.09 -2.17
CA ARG A 21 5.68 -9.85 -3.40
C ARG A 21 6.66 -9.32 -4.47
N ALA A 22 6.76 -8.00 -4.61
CA ALA A 22 7.72 -7.37 -5.52
C ALA A 22 9.17 -7.62 -5.10
N ARG A 23 9.49 -7.61 -3.79
CA ARG A 23 10.84 -7.88 -3.27
C ARG A 23 11.33 -9.29 -3.59
N VAL A 24 10.42 -10.27 -3.60
CA VAL A 24 10.75 -11.67 -3.90
C VAL A 24 10.47 -12.07 -5.35
N GLY A 25 10.04 -11.13 -6.20
CA GLY A 25 9.80 -11.37 -7.63
C GLY A 25 8.62 -12.30 -7.95
N MET A 26 7.62 -12.40 -7.07
CA MET A 26 6.51 -13.35 -7.21
C MET A 26 5.27 -12.75 -7.91
N SER A 27 4.48 -13.59 -8.58
CA SER A 27 3.11 -13.26 -8.98
C SER A 27 2.12 -13.48 -7.82
N GLN A 28 0.88 -12.98 -7.95
CA GLN A 28 -0.16 -13.24 -6.94
C GLN A 28 -0.44 -14.74 -6.79
N ARG A 29 -0.29 -15.50 -7.87
CA ARG A 29 -0.48 -16.95 -7.88
C ARG A 29 0.64 -17.65 -7.11
N ASP A 30 1.89 -17.24 -7.33
CA ASP A 30 3.05 -17.85 -6.64
C ASP A 30 2.97 -17.61 -5.13
N LEU A 31 2.63 -16.38 -4.72
CA LEU A 31 2.42 -16.06 -3.30
C LEU A 31 1.26 -16.87 -2.70
N ALA A 32 0.17 -17.03 -3.45
CA ALA A 32 -0.99 -17.80 -2.98
C ALA A 32 -0.64 -19.27 -2.77
N GLU A 33 0.15 -19.85 -3.69
CA GLU A 33 0.64 -21.21 -3.61
C GLU A 33 1.58 -21.41 -2.42
N ALA A 34 2.59 -20.54 -2.27
CA ALA A 34 3.52 -20.56 -1.13
C ALA A 34 2.79 -20.43 0.21
N ALA A 35 1.81 -19.52 0.29
CA ALA A 35 1.04 -19.27 1.51
C ALA A 35 -0.14 -20.24 1.74
N HIS A 36 -0.33 -21.23 0.86
CA HIS A 36 -1.43 -22.19 0.89
C HIS A 36 -2.82 -21.54 1.01
N VAL A 37 -3.07 -20.50 0.22
CA VAL A 37 -4.38 -19.83 0.12
C VAL A 37 -4.84 -19.75 -1.33
N ALA A 38 -6.13 -19.52 -1.54
CA ALA A 38 -6.62 -19.23 -2.90
C ALA A 38 -6.01 -17.93 -3.44
N GLN A 39 -5.65 -17.88 -4.73
CA GLN A 39 -5.18 -16.65 -5.38
C GLN A 39 -6.18 -15.50 -5.25
N SER A 40 -7.49 -15.80 -5.24
CA SER A 40 -8.54 -14.79 -5.02
C SER A 40 -8.46 -14.13 -3.63
N THR A 41 -7.91 -14.82 -2.63
CA THR A 41 -7.64 -14.24 -1.30
C THR A 41 -6.54 -13.19 -1.39
N ILE A 42 -5.42 -13.49 -2.05
CA ILE A 42 -4.34 -12.53 -2.29
C ILE A 42 -4.85 -11.33 -3.09
N ALA A 43 -5.61 -11.58 -4.17
CA ALA A 43 -6.18 -10.50 -4.99
C ALA A 43 -7.11 -9.57 -4.22
N ARG A 44 -8.00 -10.10 -3.36
CA ARG A 44 -8.88 -9.28 -2.50
C ARG A 44 -8.11 -8.48 -1.44
N ILE A 45 -7.00 -9.03 -0.94
CA ILE A 45 -6.13 -8.28 -0.01
C ILE A 45 -5.43 -7.15 -0.77
N GLU A 46 -4.80 -7.44 -1.91
CA GLU A 46 -4.06 -6.44 -2.70
C GLU A 46 -4.96 -5.34 -3.30
N SER A 47 -6.25 -5.61 -3.53
CA SER A 47 -7.21 -4.60 -3.98
C SER A 47 -7.80 -3.76 -2.84
N GLY A 48 -7.58 -4.16 -1.58
CA GLY A 48 -8.22 -3.55 -0.41
C GLY A 48 -9.65 -4.02 -0.16
N ALA A 49 -10.22 -4.89 -1.02
CA ALA A 49 -11.55 -5.46 -0.82
C ALA A 49 -11.67 -6.35 0.43
N ARG A 50 -10.54 -6.81 0.97
CA ARG A 50 -10.47 -7.55 2.24
C ARG A 50 -9.24 -7.13 3.04
N GLN A 51 -9.45 -6.72 4.30
CA GLN A 51 -8.36 -6.56 5.26
C GLN A 51 -8.12 -7.89 6.00
N PRO A 52 -6.92 -8.49 5.91
CA PRO A 52 -6.57 -9.63 6.75
C PRO A 52 -6.32 -9.17 8.18
N SER A 53 -6.48 -10.06 9.16
CA SER A 53 -5.95 -9.81 10.50
C SER A 53 -4.43 -9.84 10.49
N LEU A 54 -3.79 -9.20 11.48
CA LEU A 54 -2.32 -9.21 11.60
C LEU A 54 -1.73 -10.63 11.61
N PRO A 55 -2.29 -11.63 12.33
CA PRO A 55 -1.77 -12.99 12.27
C PRO A 55 -1.90 -13.65 10.89
N VAL A 56 -2.96 -13.36 10.13
CA VAL A 56 -3.12 -13.88 8.76
C VAL A 56 -2.06 -13.27 7.85
N LEU A 57 -1.85 -11.96 7.92
CA LEU A 57 -0.84 -11.26 7.13
C LEU A 57 0.57 -11.77 7.48
N ALA A 58 0.88 -11.92 8.78
CA ALA A 58 2.16 -12.46 9.24
C ALA A 58 2.44 -13.86 8.68
N ARG A 59 1.45 -14.75 8.67
CA ARG A 59 1.61 -16.11 8.11
C ARG A 59 1.85 -16.10 6.60
N ILE A 60 1.16 -15.23 5.86
CA ILE A 60 1.36 -15.10 4.41
C ILE A 60 2.79 -14.62 4.11
N LEU A 61 3.28 -13.64 4.89
CA LEU A 61 4.65 -13.13 4.74
C LEU A 61 5.70 -14.17 5.14
N ALA A 62 5.46 -14.91 6.23
CA ALA A 62 6.37 -15.96 6.67
C ALA A 62 6.49 -17.10 5.64
N ALA A 63 5.45 -17.36 4.84
CA ALA A 63 5.49 -18.34 3.77
C ALA A 63 6.43 -17.98 2.60
N ILE A 64 6.92 -16.74 2.56
CA ILE A 64 7.91 -16.24 1.60
C ILE A 64 9.17 -15.71 2.30
N ASP A 65 9.48 -16.26 3.48
CA ASP A 65 10.66 -15.94 4.29
C ASP A 65 10.76 -14.46 4.70
N LEU A 66 9.62 -13.78 4.86
CA LEU A 66 9.54 -12.41 5.36
C LEU A 66 8.86 -12.36 6.73
N GLU A 67 9.51 -11.69 7.68
CA GLU A 67 8.97 -11.47 9.03
C GLU A 67 8.31 -10.10 9.15
N MET A 68 7.07 -10.06 9.65
CA MET A 68 6.40 -8.81 9.99
C MET A 68 6.78 -8.38 11.41
N ARG A 69 7.45 -7.23 11.54
CA ARG A 69 7.74 -6.59 12.82
C ARG A 69 6.93 -5.30 12.95
N ILE A 70 6.26 -5.13 14.08
CA ILE A 70 5.44 -3.94 14.39
C ILE A 70 6.07 -3.25 15.59
N THR A 71 6.42 -1.98 15.42
CA THR A 71 6.89 -1.09 16.49
C THR A 71 5.91 0.06 16.68
N LEU A 72 5.83 0.56 17.91
CA LEU A 72 5.07 1.76 18.23
C LEU A 72 6.03 2.94 18.26
N GLU A 73 5.70 3.97 17.48
CA GLU A 73 6.47 5.21 17.41
C GLU A 73 5.60 6.38 17.87
N ALA A 74 6.24 7.50 18.22
CA ALA A 74 5.52 8.73 18.50
C ALA A 74 4.75 9.17 17.24
N TYR A 75 3.50 9.58 17.43
CA TYR A 75 2.69 10.12 16.34
C TYR A 75 3.23 11.50 15.96
N ASP A 76 3.78 11.62 14.76
CA ASP A 76 4.27 12.88 14.20
C ASP A 76 3.13 13.58 13.45
N SER A 77 2.92 14.86 13.75
CA SER A 77 1.84 15.69 13.19
C SER A 77 2.07 16.11 11.73
N HIS A 78 3.07 15.55 11.05
CA HIS A 78 3.28 15.76 9.62
C HIS A 78 2.02 15.50 8.77
N ASP A 79 1.22 14.50 9.15
CA ASP A 79 -0.04 14.19 8.48
C ASP A 79 -1.12 15.27 8.69
N ASP A 80 -1.14 15.92 9.85
CA ASP A 80 -2.10 16.98 10.16
C ASP A 80 -1.85 18.23 9.26
N VAL A 81 -0.58 18.49 8.92
CA VAL A 81 -0.22 19.56 7.97
C VAL A 81 -0.72 19.22 6.56
N LEU A 82 -0.55 17.98 6.12
CA LEU A 82 -1.04 17.52 4.81
C LEU A 82 -2.57 17.59 4.71
N ASP A 83 -3.27 17.19 5.77
CA ASP A 83 -4.72 17.25 5.84
C ASP A 83 -5.25 18.70 5.91
N ALA A 84 -4.57 19.59 6.64
CA ALA A 84 -4.89 21.01 6.68
C ALA A 84 -4.69 21.70 5.32
N GLU A 85 -3.63 21.37 4.60
CA GLU A 85 -3.41 21.83 3.22
C GLU A 85 -4.46 21.27 2.26
N HIS A 86 -4.83 19.99 2.38
CA HIS A 86 -5.91 19.39 1.58
C HIS A 86 -7.27 20.05 1.80
N ALA A 87 -7.58 20.48 3.03
CA ALA A 87 -8.82 21.19 3.34
C ALA A 87 -8.90 22.60 2.73
N ARG A 88 -7.74 23.21 2.41
CA ARG A 88 -7.66 24.55 1.80
C ARG A 88 -7.83 24.55 0.28
N LEU A 89 -7.71 23.40 -0.38
CA LEU A 89 -7.77 23.29 -1.84
C LEU A 89 -9.21 23.18 -2.33
N SER A 90 -9.55 23.97 -3.36
CA SER A 90 -10.81 23.80 -4.11
C SER A 90 -10.86 22.43 -4.81
N ALA A 91 -12.05 22.00 -5.25
CA ALA A 91 -12.20 20.75 -5.99
C ALA A 91 -11.30 20.68 -7.24
N ASP A 92 -11.19 21.79 -7.98
CA ASP A 92 -10.35 21.90 -9.17
C ASP A 92 -8.87 21.82 -8.83
N GLN A 93 -8.43 22.53 -7.79
CA GLN A 93 -7.04 22.47 -7.33
C GLN A 93 -6.66 21.06 -6.87
N ARG A 94 -7.57 20.35 -6.19
CA ARG A 94 -7.36 18.94 -5.81
C ARG A 94 -7.23 18.04 -7.04
N ALA A 95 -8.03 18.26 -8.08
CA ALA A 95 -7.97 17.49 -9.32
C ALA A 95 -6.67 17.73 -10.09
N SER A 96 -6.24 18.99 -10.26
CA SER A 96 -4.98 19.34 -10.92
C SER A 96 -3.78 18.77 -10.17
N ARG A 97 -3.77 18.83 -8.83
CA ARG A 97 -2.68 18.28 -8.01
C ARG A 97 -2.61 16.75 -8.13
N ARG A 98 -3.74 16.06 -8.19
CA ARG A 98 -3.80 14.61 -8.41
C ARG A 98 -3.26 14.23 -9.80
N ALA A 99 -3.67 14.94 -10.84
CA ALA A 99 -3.16 14.73 -12.20
C ALA A 99 -1.64 14.93 -12.30
N ALA A 100 -1.11 15.97 -11.64
CA ALA A 100 0.34 16.21 -11.58
C ALA A 100 1.09 15.08 -10.84
N GLN A 101 0.53 14.57 -9.75
CA GLN A 101 1.09 13.42 -9.02
C GLN A 101 1.07 12.15 -9.87
N ASP A 102 -0.02 11.90 -10.61
CA ASP A 102 -0.14 10.74 -11.49
C ASP A 102 0.87 10.79 -12.64
N LEU A 103 1.06 11.97 -13.25
CA LEU A 103 2.09 12.21 -14.27
C LEU A 103 3.49 11.95 -13.72
N PHE A 104 3.82 12.53 -12.56
CA PHE A 104 5.12 12.31 -11.90
C PHE A 104 5.37 10.82 -11.57
N ALA A 105 4.35 10.10 -11.10
CA ALA A 105 4.44 8.67 -10.82
C ALA A 105 4.58 7.81 -12.10
N GLN A 106 4.13 8.30 -13.26
CA GLN A 106 4.37 7.65 -14.56
C GLN A 106 5.80 7.87 -15.04
N GLU A 107 6.32 9.11 -14.93
CA GLU A 107 7.71 9.44 -15.30
C GLU A 107 8.73 8.65 -14.47
N LEU A 108 8.51 8.54 -13.15
CA LEU A 108 9.33 7.70 -12.28
C LEU A 108 9.30 6.23 -12.70
N ARG A 109 8.13 5.69 -13.05
CA ARG A 109 8.02 4.29 -13.53
C ARG A 109 8.76 4.08 -14.85
N GLY A 110 8.73 5.05 -15.76
CA GLY A 110 9.49 5.00 -17.01
C GLY A 110 11.01 5.05 -16.78
N SER A 111 11.45 5.82 -15.77
CA SER A 111 12.87 5.97 -15.45
C SER A 111 13.46 4.74 -14.74
N VAL A 112 12.67 4.05 -13.91
CA VAL A 112 13.12 2.83 -13.20
C VAL A 112 13.11 1.59 -14.10
N ALA A 113 12.31 1.57 -15.17
CA ALA A 113 12.29 0.47 -16.15
C ALA A 113 13.41 0.55 -17.21
N GLY A 114 14.27 1.58 -17.14
CA GLY A 114 15.38 1.83 -18.07
C GLY A 114 16.78 1.45 -17.56
N VAL A 115 16.89 0.74 -16.43
CA VAL A 115 18.13 0.17 -15.87
C VAL A 115 17.98 -1.34 -15.77
#